data_AF-A0A1I4HDL1-F1
#
_entry.id   AF-A0A1I4HDL1-F1
#
_cell.length_a   1.000
_cell.length_b   1.000
_cell.length_c   1.000
_cell.angle_alpha   90.00
_cell.angle_beta   90.00
_cell.angle_gamma   90.00
#
_symmetry.space_group_name_H-M   'P 1'
#
loop_
_entity.id
_entity.type
_entity.pdbx_description
1 polymer ?
#
loop_
_entity_poly.entity_id
_entity_poly.type
_entity_poly.pdbx_seq_one_letter_code
_entity_poly.pdbx_strand_id
1 'polypeptide(L)'
;MTLASALRSGVRLPVQYAWTVLPFYLLATGSLVVARVPLVAGLAAAISLLHVQGRLEPFVRTLDGLQPNQLDTSDPTTLPSGLDEAVTGLVTPTVVGILGVALLAMLVVWIFTQAVASAGTFSAVYAALDGRDPLTDGVRGIVRHWRAFVGLALLRLLVLLVAVGVVAGGVAAGLAVSGPLGVVVGVSVGLLALVGLLVVSLALSFVGPAVVVDDVGVGGSVRGSLGFIRRNPVTFVLFFAISIGVSLAVGTAAALANFAGAGRLVGVLTPLLVAPALGGFQTALYAGVELPEPSGQHDERSRRRRLTGGFGRGWRALRQFVVGHPLSIVAAAVVLTGGIAAGWMLTAPYGVSIQPPEDVAGVFGTVAIGPFVNIAANNWLVATGGSYGGLAFGVPQVSELLFNGVFIGALAGLFDRVGFVALVAPHGVIELPALAVSGGLGFHLGRVGLDWFRGRLDAADVGDELGRAFEVLVGLALVFVVAAFIEAFLTPRIAAFVLGG
;
A
#
# COMPACT_ATOMS: atom_id res chain seq x y z
N MET A 1 11.75 31.24 -10.51
CA MET A 1 12.56 30.02 -10.27
C MET A 1 12.72 29.24 -11.57
N THR A 2 13.84 28.54 -11.77
CA THR A 2 14.07 27.75 -12.99
C THR A 2 13.53 26.32 -12.85
N LEU A 3 13.19 25.68 -13.97
CA LEU A 3 12.79 24.26 -13.99
C LEU A 3 13.91 23.36 -13.43
N ALA A 4 15.16 23.65 -13.78
CA ALA A 4 16.32 22.87 -13.36
C ALA A 4 16.53 22.92 -11.84
N SER A 5 16.31 24.07 -11.21
CA SER A 5 16.44 24.20 -9.75
C SER A 5 15.27 23.57 -8.99
N ALA A 6 14.05 23.64 -9.53
CA ALA A 6 12.92 22.88 -9.02
C ALA A 6 13.17 21.36 -9.07
N LEU A 7 13.65 20.85 -10.21
CA LEU A 7 13.96 19.43 -10.40
C LEU A 7 15.05 18.98 -9.42
N ARG A 8 16.10 19.79 -9.26
CA ARG A 8 17.19 19.51 -8.33
C ARG A 8 16.69 19.46 -6.89
N SER A 9 15.79 20.37 -6.50
CA SER A 9 15.14 20.37 -5.18
C SER A 9 14.35 19.08 -4.95
N GLY A 10 13.54 18.67 -5.94
CA GLY A 10 12.80 17.40 -5.89
C GLY A 10 13.70 16.19 -5.69
N VAL A 11 14.72 16.00 -6.55
CA VAL A 11 15.63 14.84 -6.48
C VAL A 11 16.41 14.78 -5.15
N ARG A 12 16.72 15.93 -4.53
CA ARG A 12 17.46 15.99 -3.27
C ARG A 12 16.60 15.75 -2.05
N LEU A 13 15.31 16.08 -2.11
CA LEU A 13 14.36 15.98 -1.00
C LEU A 13 14.38 14.59 -0.31
N PRO A 14 14.21 13.45 -1.01
CA PRO A 14 14.19 12.12 -0.38
C PRO A 14 15.52 11.73 0.28
N VAL A 15 16.63 12.42 -0.04
CA VAL A 15 17.96 12.12 0.52
C VAL A 15 18.30 13.07 1.67
N GLN A 16 18.03 14.36 1.51
CA GLN A 16 18.38 15.39 2.50
C GLN A 16 17.43 15.38 3.70
N TYR A 17 16.14 15.15 3.44
CA TYR A 17 15.07 15.16 4.44
C TYR A 17 14.39 13.79 4.57
N ALA A 18 15.14 12.70 4.30
CA ALA A 18 14.64 11.33 4.33
C ALA A 18 13.84 11.02 5.62
N TRP A 19 14.41 11.38 6.77
CA TRP A 19 13.86 11.03 8.09
C TRP A 19 12.66 11.87 8.52
N THR A 20 12.41 13.00 7.85
CA THR A 20 11.35 13.95 8.23
C THR A 20 10.24 14.07 7.19
N VAL A 21 10.51 13.75 5.92
CA VAL A 21 9.52 13.79 4.83
C VAL A 21 8.98 12.41 4.47
N LEU A 22 9.83 11.37 4.43
CA LEU A 22 9.38 10.01 4.07
C LEU A 22 8.31 9.43 5.02
N PRO A 23 8.27 9.76 6.33
CA PRO A 23 7.17 9.33 7.18
C PRO A 23 5.78 9.65 6.62
N PHE A 24 5.60 10.80 5.95
CA PHE A 24 4.31 11.17 5.36
C PHE A 24 3.98 10.40 4.07
N TYR A 25 4.98 10.06 3.26
CA TYR A 25 4.78 9.18 2.10
C TYR A 25 4.44 7.74 2.52
N LEU A 26 5.00 7.29 3.64
CA LEU A 26 4.64 5.99 4.23
C LEU A 26 3.28 6.06 4.95
N LEU A 27 2.92 7.19 5.55
CA LEU A 27 1.56 7.44 6.04
C LEU A 27 0.51 7.34 4.92
N ALA A 28 0.83 7.85 3.72
CA ALA A 28 -0.01 7.65 2.54
C ALA A 28 -0.13 6.16 2.15
N THR A 29 0.91 5.36 2.37
CA THR A 29 0.82 3.90 2.21
C THR A 29 -0.10 3.27 3.26
N GLY A 30 0.00 3.73 4.52
CA GLY A 30 -0.88 3.29 5.61
C GLY A 30 -2.36 3.60 5.37
N SER A 31 -2.68 4.69 4.67
CA SER A 31 -4.08 5.01 4.30
C SER A 31 -4.74 3.90 3.46
N LEU A 32 -3.97 3.16 2.64
CA LEU A 32 -4.50 2.02 1.90
C LEU A 32 -4.89 0.86 2.82
N VAL A 33 -4.15 0.66 3.91
CA VAL A 33 -4.48 -0.37 4.92
C VAL A 33 -5.75 0.03 5.67
N VAL A 34 -5.87 1.31 6.08
CA VAL A 34 -7.08 1.82 6.74
C VAL A 34 -8.32 1.65 5.85
N ALA A 35 -8.19 1.97 4.56
CA ALA A 35 -9.26 1.82 3.58
C ALA A 35 -9.75 0.38 3.42
N ARG A 36 -8.89 -0.63 3.63
CA ARG A 36 -9.25 -2.04 3.46
C ARG A 36 -10.04 -2.62 4.64
N VAL A 37 -10.02 -1.99 5.81
CA VAL A 37 -10.68 -2.50 7.03
C VAL A 37 -12.16 -2.85 6.79
N PRO A 38 -12.99 -1.97 6.18
CA PRO A 38 -14.40 -2.32 5.95
C PRO A 38 -14.56 -3.54 5.04
N LEU A 39 -13.70 -3.69 4.02
CA LEU A 39 -13.72 -4.84 3.11
C LEU A 39 -13.32 -6.13 3.82
N VAL A 40 -12.27 -6.11 4.65
CA VAL A 40 -11.85 -7.28 5.44
C VAL A 40 -12.95 -7.69 6.42
N ALA A 41 -13.57 -6.72 7.10
CA ALA A 41 -14.71 -6.99 7.98
C ALA A 41 -15.92 -7.56 7.23
N GLY A 42 -16.23 -7.02 6.05
CA GLY A 42 -17.29 -7.53 5.17
C GLY A 42 -17.02 -8.95 4.67
N LEU A 43 -15.78 -9.26 4.30
CA LEU A 43 -15.36 -10.60 3.91
C LEU A 43 -15.49 -11.58 5.08
N ALA A 44 -15.03 -11.20 6.27
CA ALA A 44 -15.17 -12.02 7.47
C ALA A 44 -16.65 -12.30 7.80
N ALA A 45 -17.51 -11.29 7.68
CA ALA A 45 -18.96 -11.44 7.86
C ALA A 45 -19.58 -12.36 6.80
N ALA A 46 -19.20 -12.22 5.53
CA ALA A 46 -19.68 -13.07 4.45
C ALA A 46 -19.24 -14.54 4.63
N ILE A 47 -17.98 -14.78 4.97
CA ILE A 47 -17.46 -16.14 5.25
C ILE A 47 -18.17 -16.74 6.47
N SER A 48 -18.34 -15.98 7.54
CA SER A 48 -19.05 -16.45 8.75
C SER A 48 -20.50 -16.81 8.44
N LEU A 49 -21.18 -15.99 7.62
CA LEU A 49 -22.54 -16.27 7.17
C LEU A 49 -22.61 -17.58 6.35
N LEU A 50 -21.70 -17.75 5.39
CA LEU A 50 -21.63 -18.96 4.57
C LEU A 50 -21.31 -20.21 5.40
N HIS A 51 -20.44 -20.08 6.41
CA HIS A 51 -20.13 -21.16 7.35
C HIS A 51 -21.36 -21.57 8.15
N VAL A 52 -22.07 -20.62 8.77
CA VAL A 52 -23.29 -20.87 9.55
C VAL A 52 -24.41 -21.47 8.69
N GLN A 53 -24.50 -21.06 7.42
CA GLN A 53 -25.47 -21.61 6.48
C GLN A 53 -25.08 -22.98 5.91
N GLY A 54 -23.92 -23.54 6.28
CA GLY A 54 -23.43 -24.81 5.74
C GLY A 54 -23.08 -24.76 4.24
N ARG A 55 -22.90 -23.57 3.67
CA ARG A 55 -22.65 -23.37 2.23
C ARG A 55 -21.18 -23.50 1.84
N LEU A 56 -20.27 -23.48 2.82
CA LEU A 56 -18.84 -23.71 2.59
C LEU A 56 -18.51 -25.20 2.39
N GLU A 57 -19.22 -26.10 3.05
CA GLU A 57 -18.90 -27.53 3.02
C GLU A 57 -19.07 -28.17 1.62
N PRO A 58 -20.15 -27.90 0.85
CA PRO A 58 -20.26 -28.37 -0.53
C PRO A 58 -19.10 -27.89 -1.41
N PHE A 59 -18.72 -26.63 -1.25
CA PHE A 59 -17.61 -26.04 -2.00
C PHE A 59 -16.26 -26.70 -1.66
N VAL A 60 -15.97 -26.88 -0.38
CA VAL A 60 -14.72 -27.54 0.05
C VAL A 60 -14.65 -28.99 -0.42
N ARG A 61 -15.76 -29.75 -0.34
CA ARG A 61 -15.80 -31.15 -0.82
C ARG A 61 -15.55 -31.26 -2.32
N THR A 62 -16.10 -30.35 -3.12
CA THR A 62 -15.85 -30.33 -4.57
C THR A 62 -14.39 -30.00 -4.88
N LEU A 63 -13.73 -29.19 -4.04
CA LEU A 63 -12.30 -28.89 -4.17
C LEU A 63 -11.40 -30.04 -3.69
N ASP A 64 -11.79 -30.81 -2.68
CA ASP A 64 -11.00 -31.95 -2.19
C ASP A 64 -10.88 -33.07 -3.24
N GLY A 65 -11.89 -33.19 -4.12
CA GLY A 65 -11.87 -34.11 -5.26
C GLY A 65 -11.01 -33.64 -6.45
N LEU A 66 -10.43 -32.44 -6.41
CA LEU A 66 -9.62 -31.91 -7.51
C LEU A 66 -8.19 -32.44 -7.47
N GLN A 67 -7.82 -33.19 -8.51
CA GLN A 67 -6.42 -33.51 -8.77
C GLN A 67 -5.80 -32.43 -9.68
N PRO A 68 -4.78 -31.68 -9.23
CA PRO A 68 -4.21 -30.55 -9.98
C PRO A 68 -3.67 -30.91 -11.37
N ASN A 69 -3.30 -32.17 -11.58
CA ASN A 69 -2.77 -32.72 -12.83
C ASN A 69 -3.85 -33.10 -13.85
N GLN A 70 -5.15 -33.01 -13.50
CA GLN A 70 -6.28 -33.31 -14.38
C GLN A 70 -7.05 -32.06 -14.85
N LEU A 71 -6.63 -30.87 -14.40
CA LEU A 71 -7.27 -29.60 -14.73
C LEU A 71 -6.76 -29.06 -16.08
N ASP A 72 -7.60 -29.11 -17.11
CA ASP A 72 -7.39 -28.34 -18.34
C ASP A 72 -8.30 -27.12 -18.35
N THR A 73 -7.74 -25.94 -18.07
CA THR A 73 -8.50 -24.68 -18.04
C THR A 73 -9.11 -24.27 -19.39
N SER A 74 -8.74 -24.94 -20.49
CA SER A 74 -9.31 -24.75 -21.81
C SER A 74 -10.43 -25.74 -22.18
N ASP A 75 -10.67 -26.77 -21.36
CA ASP A 75 -11.77 -27.71 -21.52
C ASP A 75 -12.71 -27.70 -20.29
N PRO A 76 -13.89 -27.06 -20.37
CA PRO A 76 -14.87 -26.97 -19.29
C PRO A 76 -15.33 -28.33 -18.74
N THR A 77 -15.14 -29.42 -19.49
CA THR A 77 -15.52 -30.77 -19.07
C THR A 77 -14.56 -31.40 -18.05
N THR A 78 -13.38 -30.80 -17.85
CA THR A 78 -12.41 -31.22 -16.83
C THR A 78 -12.67 -30.62 -15.45
N LEU A 79 -13.63 -29.69 -15.33
CA LEU A 79 -14.06 -29.16 -14.04
C LEU A 79 -14.90 -30.22 -13.28
N PRO A 80 -14.73 -30.33 -11.95
CA PRO A 80 -15.54 -31.24 -11.14
C PRO A 80 -17.03 -30.99 -11.33
N SER A 81 -17.79 -32.08 -11.43
CA SER A 81 -19.24 -32.02 -11.38
C SER A 81 -19.69 -31.33 -10.08
N GLY A 82 -20.60 -30.37 -10.20
CA GLY A 82 -21.12 -29.61 -9.05
C GLY A 82 -20.27 -28.42 -8.60
N LEU A 83 -19.13 -28.11 -9.25
CA LEU A 83 -18.36 -26.88 -8.93
C LEU A 83 -19.17 -25.61 -9.20
N ASP A 84 -19.93 -25.58 -10.29
CA ASP A 84 -20.80 -24.44 -10.63
C ASP A 84 -21.91 -24.25 -9.58
N GLU A 85 -22.57 -25.33 -9.18
CA GLU A 85 -23.56 -25.33 -8.10
C GLU A 85 -22.96 -24.91 -6.75
N ALA A 86 -21.75 -25.35 -6.45
CA ALA A 86 -21.06 -24.95 -5.23
C ALA A 86 -20.67 -23.46 -5.24
N VAL A 87 -20.18 -22.94 -6.37
CA VAL A 87 -19.80 -21.53 -6.53
C VAL A 87 -21.03 -20.61 -6.52
N THR A 88 -22.09 -20.96 -7.24
CA THR A 88 -23.39 -20.26 -7.15
C THR A 88 -23.97 -20.35 -5.73
N GLY A 89 -23.71 -21.49 -5.07
CA GLY A 89 -23.88 -21.73 -3.64
C GLY A 89 -23.09 -20.81 -2.71
N LEU A 90 -22.17 -19.97 -3.18
CA LEU A 90 -21.50 -18.94 -2.37
C LEU A 90 -22.08 -17.54 -2.62
N VAL A 91 -22.65 -17.30 -3.80
CA VAL A 91 -23.15 -15.98 -4.23
C VAL A 91 -24.62 -15.81 -3.87
N THR A 92 -24.93 -15.55 -2.60
CA THR A 92 -26.30 -15.10 -2.20
C THR A 92 -26.49 -13.60 -2.35
N PRO A 93 -27.74 -13.12 -2.54
CA PRO A 93 -28.07 -11.70 -2.44
C PRO A 93 -27.56 -11.05 -1.14
N THR A 94 -27.59 -11.77 -0.01
CA THR A 94 -27.08 -11.29 1.28
C THR A 94 -25.56 -11.12 1.27
N VAL A 95 -24.80 -12.11 0.77
CA VAL A 95 -23.35 -12.00 0.61
C VAL A 95 -22.98 -10.84 -0.31
N VAL A 96 -23.66 -10.73 -1.46
CA VAL A 96 -23.48 -9.61 -2.39
C VAL A 96 -23.78 -8.27 -1.73
N GLY A 97 -24.85 -8.18 -0.94
CA GLY A 97 -25.21 -6.98 -0.19
C GLY A 97 -24.15 -6.58 0.85
N ILE A 98 -23.65 -7.53 1.63
CA ILE A 98 -22.57 -7.32 2.62
C ILE A 98 -21.32 -6.80 1.91
N LEU A 99 -20.88 -7.47 0.85
CA LEU A 99 -19.68 -7.08 0.10
C LEU A 99 -19.87 -5.73 -0.60
N GLY A 100 -21.06 -5.43 -1.13
CA GLY A 100 -21.38 -4.14 -1.73
C GLY A 100 -21.29 -2.98 -0.74
N VAL A 101 -21.85 -3.14 0.46
CA VAL A 101 -21.73 -2.14 1.55
C VAL A 101 -20.28 -1.99 2.00
N ALA A 102 -19.55 -3.09 2.12
CA ALA A 102 -18.15 -3.09 2.52
C ALA A 102 -17.25 -2.37 1.49
N LEU A 103 -17.50 -2.58 0.19
CA LEU A 103 -16.81 -1.88 -0.89
C LEU A 103 -17.11 -0.37 -0.90
N LEU A 104 -18.37 0.01 -0.68
CA LEU A 104 -18.75 1.43 -0.58
C LEU A 104 -18.09 2.09 0.64
N ALA A 105 -18.08 1.42 1.78
CA ALA A 105 -17.41 1.90 2.98
C ALA A 105 -15.89 2.02 2.77
N MET A 106 -15.27 1.02 2.12
CA MET A 106 -13.86 1.08 1.71
C MET A 106 -13.58 2.31 0.84
N LEU A 107 -14.43 2.60 -0.15
CA LEU A 107 -14.26 3.77 -1.01
C LEU A 107 -14.33 5.09 -0.21
N VAL A 108 -15.29 5.22 0.70
CA VAL A 108 -15.45 6.42 1.55
C VAL A 108 -14.23 6.61 2.45
N VAL A 109 -13.80 5.54 3.14
CA VAL A 109 -12.61 5.58 4.01
C VAL A 109 -11.36 5.87 3.19
N TRP A 110 -11.22 5.29 1.99
CA TRP A 110 -10.10 5.56 1.08
C TRP A 110 -10.02 7.03 0.69
N ILE A 111 -11.13 7.64 0.25
CA ILE A 111 -11.17 9.07 -0.11
C ILE A 111 -10.71 9.94 1.05
N PHE A 112 -11.24 9.69 2.25
CA PHE A 112 -10.93 10.49 3.44
C PHE A 112 -9.46 10.33 3.87
N THR A 113 -8.99 9.09 3.99
CA THR A 113 -7.64 8.79 4.50
C THR A 113 -6.56 9.21 3.51
N GLN A 114 -6.78 9.05 2.20
CA GLN A 114 -5.88 9.57 1.17
C GLN A 114 -5.82 11.10 1.17
N ALA A 115 -6.95 11.78 1.37
CA ALA A 115 -6.99 13.24 1.49
C ALA A 115 -6.19 13.74 2.70
N VAL A 116 -6.37 13.08 3.85
CA VAL A 116 -5.60 13.36 5.08
C VAL A 116 -4.10 13.14 4.86
N ALA A 117 -3.71 12.00 4.32
CA ALA A 117 -2.30 11.69 4.07
C ALA A 117 -1.68 12.67 3.04
N SER A 118 -2.43 13.05 2.01
CA SER A 118 -1.99 14.04 1.02
C SER A 118 -1.79 15.43 1.65
N ALA A 119 -2.70 15.85 2.52
CA ALA A 119 -2.60 17.13 3.24
C ALA A 119 -1.31 17.20 4.07
N GLY A 120 -1.01 16.13 4.82
CA GLY A 120 0.24 16.04 5.58
C GLY A 120 1.47 15.99 4.68
N THR A 121 1.42 15.21 3.59
CA THR A 121 2.55 15.06 2.66
C THR A 121 2.92 16.39 2.00
N PHE A 122 1.97 17.11 1.40
CA PHE A 122 2.27 18.39 0.75
C PHE A 122 2.73 19.45 1.76
N SER A 123 2.19 19.43 2.99
CA SER A 123 2.59 20.35 4.05
C SER A 123 4.01 20.08 4.54
N ALA A 124 4.38 18.81 4.72
CA ALA A 124 5.75 18.42 5.08
C ALA A 124 6.75 18.77 3.97
N VAL A 125 6.39 18.53 2.70
CA VAL A 125 7.22 18.87 1.55
C VAL A 125 7.43 20.38 1.47
N TYR A 126 6.37 21.19 1.63
CA TYR A 126 6.50 22.64 1.61
C TYR A 126 7.31 23.18 2.78
N ALA A 127 7.10 22.65 3.99
CA ALA A 127 7.90 23.00 5.16
C ALA A 127 9.40 22.72 4.95
N ALA A 128 9.76 21.58 4.34
CA ALA A 128 11.14 21.25 4.00
C ALA A 128 11.76 22.24 3.00
N LEU A 129 10.98 22.69 2.01
CA LEU A 129 11.42 23.70 1.04
C LEU A 129 11.59 25.08 1.69
N ASP A 130 10.72 25.42 2.64
CA ASP A 130 10.68 26.69 3.36
C ASP A 130 11.64 26.73 4.56
N GLY A 131 12.40 25.66 4.80
CA GLY A 131 13.36 25.56 5.92
C GLY A 131 12.72 25.38 7.30
N ARG A 132 11.43 25.02 7.36
CA ARG A 132 10.69 24.68 8.59
C ARG A 132 10.79 23.19 8.89
N ASP A 133 10.31 22.79 10.08
CA ASP A 133 10.30 21.37 10.47
C ASP A 133 9.19 20.58 9.75
N PRO A 134 9.55 19.62 8.87
CA PRO A 134 8.56 18.85 8.10
C PRO A 134 7.69 17.94 8.96
N LEU A 135 8.19 17.42 10.09
CA LEU A 135 7.43 16.52 10.96
C LEU A 135 6.27 17.26 11.62
N THR A 136 6.57 18.38 12.26
CA THR A 136 5.54 19.19 12.91
C THR A 136 4.56 19.79 11.90
N ASP A 137 5.06 20.42 10.83
CA ASP A 137 4.19 21.11 9.88
C ASP A 137 3.38 20.17 8.99
N GLY A 138 3.88 18.95 8.73
CA GLY A 138 3.09 17.91 8.09
C GLY A 138 1.86 17.53 8.93
N VAL A 139 2.02 17.34 10.25
CA VAL A 139 0.89 17.05 11.14
C VAL A 139 -0.07 18.24 11.25
N ARG A 140 0.45 19.48 11.37
CA ARG A 140 -0.40 20.69 11.32
C ARG A 140 -1.19 20.78 10.02
N GLY A 141 -0.56 20.42 8.90
CA GLY A 141 -1.17 20.38 7.58
C GLY A 141 -2.36 19.44 7.49
N ILE A 142 -2.31 18.29 8.16
CA ILE A 142 -3.46 17.38 8.26
C ILE A 142 -4.67 18.13 8.86
N VAL A 143 -4.49 18.83 9.99
CA VAL A 143 -5.60 19.54 10.65
C VAL A 143 -6.06 20.75 9.85
N ARG A 144 -5.12 21.51 9.29
CA ARG A 144 -5.40 22.77 8.59
C ARG A 144 -6.07 22.54 7.22
N HIS A 145 -5.62 21.53 6.48
CA HIS A 145 -5.95 21.40 5.06
C HIS A 145 -6.82 20.18 4.70
N TRP A 146 -7.17 19.28 5.64
CA TRP A 146 -7.93 18.06 5.30
C TRP A 146 -9.23 18.32 4.54
N ARG A 147 -9.98 19.37 4.88
CA ARG A 147 -11.26 19.71 4.21
C ARG A 147 -11.04 20.05 2.74
N ALA A 148 -9.99 20.82 2.45
CA ALA A 148 -9.63 21.18 1.08
C ALA A 148 -9.22 19.92 0.29
N PHE A 149 -8.40 19.05 0.89
CA PHE A 149 -7.99 17.80 0.24
C PHE A 149 -9.15 16.80 0.05
N VAL A 150 -10.09 16.71 0.99
CA VAL A 150 -11.31 15.90 0.82
C VAL A 150 -12.15 16.46 -0.31
N GLY A 151 -12.35 17.78 -0.37
CA GLY A 151 -13.05 18.43 -1.47
C GLY A 151 -12.36 18.22 -2.82
N LEU A 152 -11.03 18.22 -2.87
CA LEU A 152 -10.25 17.90 -4.07
C LEU A 152 -10.38 16.43 -4.48
N ALA A 153 -10.41 15.50 -3.52
CA ALA A 153 -10.63 14.08 -3.79
C ALA A 153 -12.03 13.84 -4.36
N LEU A 154 -13.06 14.50 -3.80
CA LEU A 154 -14.43 14.46 -4.32
C LEU A 154 -14.55 15.10 -5.70
N LEU A 155 -13.85 16.22 -5.95
CA LEU A 155 -13.78 16.83 -7.27
C LEU A 155 -13.18 15.87 -8.30
N ARG A 156 -12.07 15.21 -7.97
CA ARG A 156 -11.43 14.21 -8.85
C ARG A 156 -12.35 13.01 -9.10
N LEU A 157 -13.06 12.53 -8.07
CA LEU A 157 -14.05 11.47 -8.21
C LEU A 157 -15.19 11.91 -9.13
N LEU A 158 -15.73 13.11 -8.96
CA LEU A 158 -16.78 13.66 -9.82
C LEU A 158 -16.32 13.74 -11.27
N VAL A 159 -15.11 14.24 -11.53
CA VAL A 159 -14.53 14.29 -12.88
C VAL A 159 -14.43 12.89 -13.49
N LEU A 160 -13.99 11.90 -12.71
CA LEU A 160 -13.91 10.50 -13.16
C LEU A 160 -15.30 9.94 -13.47
N LEU A 161 -16.28 10.15 -12.59
CA LEU A 161 -17.66 9.66 -12.79
C LEU A 161 -18.31 10.30 -14.02
N VAL A 162 -18.10 11.59 -14.24
CA VAL A 162 -18.56 12.28 -15.46
C VAL A 162 -17.89 11.68 -16.69
N ALA A 163 -16.58 11.47 -16.68
CA ALA A 163 -15.86 10.87 -17.81
C ALA A 163 -16.37 9.45 -18.11
N VAL A 164 -16.54 8.61 -17.09
CA VAL A 164 -17.11 7.25 -17.23
C VAL A 164 -18.54 7.32 -17.77
N GLY A 165 -19.37 8.23 -17.27
CA GLY A 165 -20.72 8.45 -17.76
C GLY A 165 -20.78 8.86 -19.24
N VAL A 166 -19.87 9.75 -19.68
CA VAL A 166 -19.75 10.15 -21.09
C VAL A 166 -19.33 8.96 -21.95
N VAL A 167 -18.35 8.17 -21.52
CA VAL A 167 -17.93 6.96 -22.24
C VAL A 167 -19.08 5.96 -22.33
N ALA A 168 -19.77 5.67 -21.23
CA ALA A 168 -20.89 4.73 -21.19
C ALA A 168 -22.04 5.20 -22.09
N GLY A 169 -22.39 6.50 -22.06
CA GLY A 169 -23.38 7.09 -22.95
C GLY A 169 -22.97 7.01 -24.42
N GLY A 170 -21.68 7.22 -24.72
CA GLY A 170 -21.12 7.06 -26.06
C GLY A 170 -21.19 5.62 -26.58
N VAL A 171 -20.86 4.65 -25.73
CA VAL A 171 -20.98 3.22 -26.04
C VAL A 171 -22.44 2.86 -26.29
N ALA A 172 -23.37 3.29 -25.43
CA ALA A 172 -24.80 3.05 -25.62
C ALA A 172 -25.33 3.67 -26.92
N ALA A 173 -24.92 4.90 -27.24
CA ALA A 173 -25.26 5.56 -28.50
C ALA A 173 -24.66 4.84 -29.71
N GLY A 174 -23.43 4.34 -29.60
CA GLY A 174 -22.77 3.54 -30.64
C GLY A 174 -23.49 2.21 -30.89
N LEU A 175 -23.92 1.51 -29.82
CA LEU A 175 -24.71 0.27 -29.92
C LEU A 175 -26.11 0.49 -30.52
N ALA A 176 -26.66 1.69 -30.37
CA ALA A 176 -27.95 2.06 -30.97
C ALA A 176 -27.86 2.34 -32.49
N VAL A 177 -26.64 2.57 -33.02
CA VAL A 177 -26.39 2.80 -34.45
C VAL A 177 -25.85 1.53 -35.09
N SER A 178 -26.52 1.01 -36.11
CA SER A 178 -26.08 -0.21 -36.79
C SER A 178 -24.89 0.03 -37.72
N GLY A 179 -24.06 -1.00 -37.87
CA GLY A 179 -22.95 -1.03 -38.81
C GLY A 179 -21.73 -0.19 -38.40
N PRO A 180 -20.81 0.09 -39.34
CA PRO A 180 -19.53 0.77 -39.06
C PRO A 180 -19.67 2.15 -38.41
N LEU A 181 -20.80 2.83 -38.64
CA LEU A 181 -21.07 4.15 -38.05
C LEU A 181 -21.20 4.09 -36.52
N GLY A 182 -21.77 3.03 -35.95
CA GLY A 182 -21.88 2.87 -34.50
C GLY A 182 -20.52 2.74 -33.81
N VAL A 183 -19.57 2.04 -34.46
CA VAL A 183 -18.18 1.94 -34.00
C VAL A 183 -17.49 3.30 -34.01
N VAL A 184 -17.64 4.07 -35.10
CA VAL A 184 -17.04 5.41 -35.21
C VAL A 184 -17.57 6.34 -34.12
N VAL A 185 -18.88 6.31 -33.85
CA VAL A 185 -19.50 7.13 -32.79
C VAL A 185 -18.95 6.73 -31.42
N GLY A 186 -18.97 5.43 -31.09
CA GLY A 186 -18.48 4.94 -29.79
C GLY A 186 -17.01 5.29 -29.55
N VAL A 187 -16.14 5.06 -30.55
CA VAL A 187 -14.71 5.39 -30.46
C VAL A 187 -14.48 6.89 -30.35
N SER A 188 -15.20 7.71 -31.12
CA SER A 188 -15.04 9.17 -31.08
C SER A 188 -15.43 9.74 -29.72
N VAL A 189 -16.54 9.29 -29.13
CA VAL A 189 -16.95 9.72 -27.79
C VAL A 189 -15.95 9.26 -26.73
N GLY A 190 -15.45 8.02 -26.83
CA GLY A 190 -14.40 7.51 -25.95
C GLY A 190 -13.13 8.35 -25.99
N LEU A 191 -12.65 8.69 -27.19
CA LEU A 191 -11.47 9.53 -27.37
C LEU A 191 -11.68 10.96 -26.84
N LEU A 192 -12.84 11.57 -27.10
CA LEU A 192 -13.16 12.90 -26.58
C LEU A 192 -13.24 12.91 -25.06
N ALA A 193 -13.83 11.89 -24.45
CA ALA A 193 -13.87 11.73 -22.99
C ALA A 193 -12.46 11.57 -22.41
N LEU A 194 -11.59 10.79 -23.06
CA LEU A 194 -10.20 10.61 -22.66
C LEU A 194 -9.41 11.92 -22.75
N VAL A 195 -9.54 12.66 -23.85
CA VAL A 195 -8.89 13.98 -24.03
C VAL A 195 -9.42 14.97 -22.99
N GLY A 196 -10.73 15.01 -22.75
CA GLY A 196 -11.34 15.85 -21.72
C GLY A 196 -10.80 15.51 -20.32
N LEU A 197 -10.72 14.23 -19.98
CA LEU A 197 -10.17 13.76 -18.72
C LEU A 197 -8.70 14.16 -18.57
N LEU A 198 -7.90 14.04 -19.64
CA LEU A 198 -6.51 14.47 -19.66
C LEU A 198 -6.40 15.98 -19.42
N VAL A 199 -7.17 16.79 -20.14
CA VAL A 199 -7.17 18.26 -19.99
C VAL A 199 -7.56 18.67 -18.58
N VAL A 200 -8.59 18.07 -18.00
CA VAL A 200 -9.00 18.36 -16.62
C VAL A 200 -7.94 17.91 -15.61
N SER A 201 -7.35 16.72 -15.81
CA SER A 201 -6.28 16.23 -14.94
C SER A 201 -5.05 17.13 -14.96
N LEU A 202 -4.68 17.62 -16.15
CA LEU A 202 -3.63 18.61 -16.35
C LEU A 202 -3.95 19.94 -15.66
N ALA A 203 -5.18 20.43 -15.78
CA ALA A 203 -5.64 21.65 -15.11
C ALA A 203 -5.60 21.52 -13.57
N LEU A 204 -5.81 20.31 -13.05
CA LEU A 204 -5.77 20.00 -11.62
C LEU A 204 -4.39 19.58 -11.12
N SER A 205 -3.34 19.65 -11.94
CA SER A 205 -2.00 19.17 -11.58
C SER A 205 -1.42 19.90 -10.36
N PHE A 206 -1.60 21.21 -10.20
CA PHE A 206 -0.98 21.98 -9.10
C PHE A 206 -1.91 22.28 -7.92
N VAL A 207 -3.10 21.66 -7.85
CA VAL A 207 -4.06 21.94 -6.76
C VAL A 207 -3.54 21.56 -5.37
N GLY A 208 -2.74 20.49 -5.27
CA GLY A 208 -2.14 20.06 -3.99
C GLY A 208 -1.18 21.12 -3.42
N PRO A 209 -0.13 21.50 -4.17
CA PRO A 209 0.73 22.61 -3.79
C PRO A 209 -0.02 23.92 -3.53
N ALA A 210 -1.00 24.26 -4.37
CA ALA A 210 -1.77 25.49 -4.22
C ALA A 210 -2.53 25.58 -2.88
N VAL A 211 -3.14 24.48 -2.42
CA VAL A 211 -3.82 24.45 -1.11
C VAL A 211 -2.86 24.82 0.02
N VAL A 212 -1.64 24.29 -0.01
CA VAL A 212 -0.68 24.42 1.11
C VAL A 212 0.11 25.72 1.03
N VAL A 213 0.56 26.10 -0.17
CA VAL A 213 1.40 27.29 -0.40
C VAL A 213 0.59 28.57 -0.28
N ASP A 214 -0.61 28.60 -0.88
CA ASP A 214 -1.46 29.79 -0.87
C ASP A 214 -2.47 29.80 0.30
N ASP A 215 -2.51 28.72 1.08
CA ASP A 215 -3.47 28.50 2.17
C ASP A 215 -4.94 28.69 1.75
N VAL A 216 -5.33 28.02 0.66
CA VAL A 216 -6.66 28.18 0.05
C VAL A 216 -7.46 26.88 0.03
N GLY A 217 -8.80 27.01 0.02
CA GLY A 217 -9.70 25.90 -0.23
C GLY A 217 -9.74 25.46 -1.71
N VAL A 218 -10.61 24.49 -2.02
CA VAL A 218 -10.76 23.87 -3.35
C VAL A 218 -10.82 24.91 -4.48
N GLY A 219 -11.77 25.85 -4.44
CA GLY A 219 -11.93 26.84 -5.52
C GLY A 219 -10.74 27.80 -5.67
N GLY A 220 -10.04 28.11 -4.58
CA GLY A 220 -8.80 28.89 -4.62
C GLY A 220 -7.68 28.09 -5.27
N SER A 221 -7.50 26.82 -4.89
CA SER A 221 -6.45 25.96 -5.44
C SER A 221 -6.61 25.67 -6.94
N VAL A 222 -7.85 25.53 -7.43
CA VAL A 222 -8.12 25.37 -8.88
C VAL A 222 -7.75 26.65 -9.64
N ARG A 223 -8.10 27.82 -9.11
CA ARG A 223 -7.71 29.11 -9.69
C ARG A 223 -6.19 29.31 -9.63
N GLY A 224 -5.54 28.92 -8.54
CA GLY A 224 -4.08 28.94 -8.38
C GLY A 224 -3.38 28.07 -9.42
N SER A 225 -3.81 26.82 -9.55
CA SER A 225 -3.29 25.87 -10.56
C SER A 225 -3.44 26.40 -11.99
N LEU A 226 -4.65 26.83 -12.38
CA LEU A 226 -4.90 27.42 -13.70
C LEU A 226 -4.11 28.71 -13.93
N GLY A 227 -3.99 29.55 -12.91
CA GLY A 227 -3.21 30.78 -12.95
C GLY A 227 -1.73 30.51 -13.16
N PHE A 228 -1.18 29.50 -12.48
CA PHE A 228 0.21 29.07 -12.64
C PHE A 228 0.48 28.58 -14.07
N ILE A 229 -0.40 27.70 -14.60
CA ILE A 229 -0.28 27.15 -15.96
C ILE A 229 -0.32 28.26 -17.01
N ARG A 230 -1.26 29.21 -16.89
CA ARG A 230 -1.40 30.34 -17.83
C ARG A 230 -0.20 31.27 -17.81
N ARG A 231 0.39 31.53 -16.64
CA ARG A 231 1.57 32.40 -16.49
C ARG A 231 2.85 31.71 -16.92
N ASN A 232 2.93 30.38 -16.85
CA ASN A 232 4.14 29.61 -17.10
C ASN A 232 3.91 28.44 -18.09
N PRO A 233 3.41 28.68 -19.31
CA PRO A 233 3.00 27.61 -20.22
C PRO A 233 4.15 26.69 -20.65
N VAL A 234 5.32 27.26 -20.95
CA VAL A 234 6.51 26.48 -21.35
C VAL A 234 7.00 25.62 -20.19
N THR A 235 7.15 26.20 -19.00
CA THR A 235 7.58 25.49 -17.80
C THR A 235 6.61 24.37 -17.44
N PHE A 236 5.30 24.61 -17.61
CA PHE A 236 4.27 23.60 -17.41
C PHE A 236 4.41 22.41 -18.36
N VAL A 237 4.57 22.67 -19.66
CA VAL A 237 4.77 21.62 -20.67
C VAL A 237 6.03 20.80 -20.37
N LEU A 238 7.13 21.46 -19.99
CA LEU A 238 8.36 20.78 -19.63
C LEU A 238 8.22 19.96 -18.33
N PHE A 239 7.55 20.48 -17.31
CA PHE A 239 7.21 19.75 -16.08
C PHE A 239 6.41 18.48 -16.41
N PHE A 240 5.41 18.62 -17.28
CA PHE A 240 4.57 17.50 -17.69
C PHE A 240 5.35 16.46 -18.49
N ALA A 241 6.20 16.88 -19.43
CA ALA A 241 7.07 15.99 -20.20
C ALA A 241 8.02 15.20 -19.28
N ILE A 242 8.64 15.86 -18.29
CA ILE A 242 9.49 15.20 -17.28
C ILE A 242 8.66 14.21 -16.45
N SER A 243 7.47 14.61 -15.99
CA SER A 243 6.62 13.75 -15.18
C SER A 243 6.14 12.50 -15.93
N ILE A 244 5.78 12.63 -17.21
CA ILE A 244 5.52 11.48 -18.09
C ILE A 244 6.77 10.63 -18.24
N GLY A 245 7.92 11.23 -18.55
CA GLY A 245 9.17 10.50 -18.72
C GLY A 245 9.55 9.68 -17.49
N VAL A 246 9.41 10.24 -16.29
CA VAL A 246 9.62 9.53 -15.02
C VAL A 246 8.58 8.42 -14.85
N SER A 247 7.30 8.68 -15.13
CA SER A 247 6.24 7.67 -15.00
C SER A 247 6.44 6.49 -15.95
N LEU A 248 6.85 6.76 -17.20
CA LEU A 248 7.21 5.73 -18.17
C LEU A 248 8.45 4.96 -17.72
N ALA A 249 9.49 5.64 -17.23
CA ALA A 249 10.68 4.98 -16.72
C ALA A 249 10.37 4.06 -15.53
N VAL A 250 9.50 4.49 -14.61
CA VAL A 250 9.02 3.67 -13.48
C VAL A 250 8.18 2.49 -13.97
N GLY A 251 7.30 2.71 -14.94
CA GLY A 251 6.50 1.63 -15.56
C GLY A 251 7.37 0.59 -16.26
N THR A 252 8.36 1.02 -17.03
CA THR A 252 9.35 0.14 -17.66
C THR A 252 10.19 -0.59 -16.60
N ALA A 253 10.66 0.11 -15.57
CA ALA A 253 11.39 -0.52 -14.47
C ALA A 253 10.52 -1.54 -13.72
N ALA A 254 9.23 -1.28 -13.54
CA ALA A 254 8.28 -2.22 -12.96
C ALA A 254 8.08 -3.46 -13.82
N ALA A 255 7.92 -3.29 -15.13
CA ALA A 255 7.82 -4.39 -16.07
C ALA A 255 9.09 -5.26 -16.07
N LEU A 256 10.27 -4.64 -16.11
CA LEU A 256 11.56 -5.32 -16.04
C LEU A 256 11.76 -6.02 -14.69
N ALA A 257 11.40 -5.37 -13.58
CA ALA A 257 11.48 -5.96 -12.24
C ALA A 257 10.53 -7.15 -12.12
N ASN A 258 9.30 -7.05 -12.62
CA ASN A 258 8.36 -8.18 -12.66
C ASN A 258 8.91 -9.35 -13.48
N PHE A 259 9.46 -9.05 -14.67
CA PHE A 259 10.10 -10.06 -15.51
C PHE A 259 11.29 -10.74 -14.81
N ALA A 260 12.08 -9.97 -14.06
CA ALA A 260 13.19 -10.48 -13.25
C ALA A 260 12.75 -11.11 -11.91
N GLY A 261 11.45 -11.23 -11.65
CA GLY A 261 10.90 -11.79 -10.41
C GLY A 261 11.05 -10.89 -9.18
N ALA A 262 11.36 -9.61 -9.31
CA ALA A 262 11.58 -8.63 -8.24
C ALA A 262 10.55 -7.47 -8.22
N GLY A 263 9.36 -7.69 -8.77
CA GLY A 263 8.33 -6.67 -8.96
C GLY A 263 7.96 -5.84 -7.73
N ARG A 264 7.94 -6.44 -6.54
CA ARG A 264 7.59 -5.75 -5.28
C ARG A 264 8.59 -4.67 -4.89
N LEU A 265 9.82 -4.72 -5.40
CA LEU A 265 10.83 -3.70 -5.13
C LEU A 265 10.38 -2.31 -5.62
N VAL A 266 9.65 -2.24 -6.74
CA VAL A 266 9.10 -0.97 -7.23
C VAL A 266 8.10 -0.37 -6.25
N GLY A 267 7.33 -1.21 -5.55
CA GLY A 267 6.41 -0.78 -4.50
C GLY A 267 7.11 -0.15 -3.29
N VAL A 268 8.37 -0.52 -3.03
CA VAL A 268 9.22 0.08 -1.99
C VAL A 268 9.87 1.37 -2.48
N LEU A 269 10.46 1.34 -3.69
CA LEU A 269 11.20 2.48 -4.24
C LEU A 269 10.30 3.67 -4.59
N THR A 270 9.05 3.42 -4.97
CA THR A 270 8.11 4.47 -5.36
C THR A 270 7.84 5.46 -4.22
N PRO A 271 7.34 5.05 -3.03
CA PRO A 271 7.10 5.98 -1.92
C PRO A 271 8.38 6.53 -1.28
N LEU A 272 9.53 5.85 -1.43
CA LEU A 272 10.78 6.28 -0.81
C LEU A 272 11.62 7.23 -1.68
N LEU A 273 11.52 7.14 -3.01
CA LEU A 273 12.37 7.88 -3.93
C LEU A 273 11.56 8.66 -4.97
N VAL A 274 10.69 7.97 -5.72
CA VAL A 274 10.02 8.55 -6.89
C VAL A 274 8.97 9.59 -6.47
N ALA A 275 8.04 9.21 -5.60
CA ALA A 275 6.94 10.07 -5.17
C ALA A 275 7.42 11.32 -4.40
N PRO A 276 8.41 11.21 -3.47
CA PRO A 276 9.05 12.39 -2.88
C PRO A 276 9.74 13.28 -3.89
N ALA A 277 10.44 12.71 -4.88
CA ALA A 277 11.15 13.49 -5.88
C ALA A 277 10.18 14.27 -6.77
N LEU A 278 9.12 13.63 -7.26
CA LEU A 278 8.10 14.29 -8.08
C LEU A 278 7.28 15.29 -7.27
N GLY A 279 6.86 14.94 -6.05
CA GLY A 279 6.11 15.84 -5.18
C GLY A 279 6.91 17.07 -4.76
N GLY A 280 8.20 16.89 -4.45
CA GLY A 280 9.14 17.97 -4.19
C GLY A 280 9.37 18.86 -5.40
N PHE A 281 9.59 18.27 -6.58
CA PHE A 281 9.73 19.00 -7.85
C PHE A 281 8.49 19.85 -8.14
N GLN A 282 7.31 19.25 -8.05
CA GLN A 282 6.03 19.89 -8.29
C GLN A 282 5.76 21.04 -7.30
N THR A 283 6.01 20.81 -6.00
CA THR A 283 5.77 21.80 -4.95
C THR A 283 6.75 22.96 -5.03
N ALA A 284 8.05 22.67 -5.22
CA ALA A 284 9.06 23.69 -5.45
C ALA A 284 8.68 24.55 -6.66
N LEU A 285 8.31 23.92 -7.78
CA LEU A 285 7.96 24.59 -9.02
C LEU A 285 6.80 25.59 -8.84
N TYR A 286 5.77 25.18 -8.10
CA TYR A 286 4.62 26.03 -7.79
C TYR A 286 4.99 27.16 -6.83
N ALA A 287 5.66 26.84 -5.71
CA ALA A 287 6.01 27.79 -4.66
C ALA A 287 7.07 28.80 -5.09
N GLY A 288 7.88 28.45 -6.09
CA GLY A 288 9.03 29.27 -6.49
C GLY A 288 10.16 29.27 -5.46
N VAL A 289 10.21 28.27 -4.58
CA VAL A 289 11.18 28.13 -3.50
C VAL A 289 12.09 26.93 -3.76
N GLU A 290 13.39 27.13 -3.60
CA GLU A 290 14.42 26.09 -3.77
C GLU A 290 14.75 25.46 -2.42
N LEU A 291 15.05 24.16 -2.44
CA LEU A 291 15.46 23.45 -1.22
C LEU A 291 16.75 24.08 -0.66
N PRO A 292 16.82 24.41 0.64
CA PRO A 292 18.01 25.01 1.22
C PRO A 292 19.26 24.17 0.97
N GLU A 293 20.33 24.82 0.47
CA GLU A 293 21.62 24.17 0.31
C GLU A 293 22.16 23.74 1.69
N PRO A 294 22.62 22.48 1.85
CA PRO A 294 23.37 22.07 3.03
C PRO A 294 24.53 23.04 3.20
N SER A 295 24.66 23.64 4.39
CA SER A 295 25.85 24.41 4.75
C SER A 295 27.11 23.57 4.48
N GLY A 296 28.07 24.16 3.77
CA GLY A 296 28.94 23.48 2.81
C GLY A 296 30.00 22.49 3.32
N GLN A 297 30.62 21.84 2.32
CA GLN A 297 31.85 21.01 2.31
C GLN A 297 31.80 19.68 3.08
N HIS A 298 31.31 18.59 2.46
CA HIS A 298 31.78 17.19 2.59
C HIS A 298 30.89 16.22 1.77
N ASP A 299 31.02 16.24 0.45
CA ASP A 299 29.92 15.87 -0.47
C ASP A 299 29.63 14.37 -0.67
N GLU A 300 30.61 13.47 -0.53
CA GLU A 300 30.35 12.02 -0.72
C GLU A 300 30.50 11.17 0.55
N ARG A 301 31.50 11.48 1.39
CA ARG A 301 31.71 10.79 2.67
C ARG A 301 30.57 11.06 3.65
N SER A 302 29.94 12.24 3.60
CA SER A 302 28.73 12.56 4.39
C SER A 302 27.53 11.74 3.93
N ARG A 303 27.36 11.52 2.62
CA ARG A 303 26.23 10.77 2.07
C ARG A 303 26.28 9.28 2.43
N ARG A 304 27.45 8.63 2.28
CA ARG A 304 27.66 7.25 2.74
C ARG A 304 27.50 7.12 4.26
N ARG A 305 28.01 8.06 5.06
CA ARG A 305 27.81 8.09 6.53
C ARG A 305 26.35 8.32 6.93
N ARG A 306 25.57 9.10 6.17
CA ARG A 306 24.13 9.28 6.41
C ARG A 306 23.34 8.00 6.15
N LEU A 307 23.69 7.25 5.09
CA LEU A 307 23.05 5.97 4.76
C LEU A 307 23.45 4.84 5.72
N THR A 308 24.75 4.62 5.95
CA THR A 308 25.21 3.58 6.89
C THR A 308 24.89 3.92 8.34
N GLY A 309 24.95 5.21 8.70
CA GLY A 309 24.43 5.71 9.97
C GLY A 309 22.92 5.58 10.11
N GLY A 310 22.19 5.54 8.98
CA GLY A 310 20.75 5.33 8.92
C GLY A 310 20.33 3.94 9.39
N PHE A 311 20.95 2.88 8.87
CA PHE A 311 20.70 1.52 9.34
C PHE A 311 21.10 1.32 10.81
N GLY A 312 22.23 1.89 11.22
CA GLY A 312 22.64 1.86 12.63
C GLY A 312 21.70 2.64 13.55
N ARG A 313 21.06 3.70 13.04
CA ARG A 313 20.00 4.43 13.75
C ARG A 313 18.73 3.59 13.85
N GLY A 314 18.26 3.04 12.74
CA GLY A 314 17.06 2.21 12.72
C GLY A 314 17.17 0.96 13.58
N TRP A 315 18.34 0.30 13.60
CA TRP A 315 18.59 -0.83 14.50
C TRP A 315 18.55 -0.43 15.98
N ARG A 316 19.09 0.73 16.34
CA ARG A 316 19.01 1.25 17.72
C ARG A 316 17.57 1.60 18.09
N ALA A 317 16.83 2.26 17.21
CA ALA A 317 15.43 2.58 17.40
C ALA A 317 14.59 1.31 17.57
N LEU A 318 14.79 0.29 16.74
CA LEU A 318 14.14 -1.02 16.87
C LEU A 318 14.41 -1.65 18.25
N ARG A 319 15.68 -1.70 18.68
CA ARG A 319 16.03 -2.25 20.01
C ARG A 319 15.38 -1.46 21.15
N GLN A 320 15.41 -0.13 21.07
CA GLN A 320 14.77 0.73 22.06
C GLN A 320 13.25 0.53 22.09
N PHE A 321 12.63 0.36 20.93
CA PHE A 321 11.20 0.11 20.82
C PHE A 321 10.81 -1.23 21.44
N VAL A 322 11.54 -2.31 21.10
CA VAL A 322 11.31 -3.66 21.65
C VAL A 322 11.39 -3.68 23.17
N VAL A 323 12.37 -2.98 23.74
CA VAL A 323 12.55 -2.92 25.21
C VAL A 323 11.56 -1.95 25.86
N GLY A 324 11.22 -0.84 25.20
CA GLY A 324 10.37 0.22 25.76
C GLY A 324 8.87 -0.05 25.66
N HIS A 325 8.43 -0.88 24.72
CA HIS A 325 7.01 -1.11 24.43
C HIS A 325 6.61 -2.61 24.45
N PRO A 326 6.99 -3.39 25.48
CA PRO A 326 6.73 -4.83 25.50
C PRO A 326 5.23 -5.15 25.49
N LEU A 327 4.41 -4.33 26.16
CA LEU A 327 2.95 -4.56 26.24
C LEU A 327 2.26 -4.43 24.88
N SER A 328 2.65 -3.48 24.04
CA SER A 328 2.04 -3.34 22.71
C SER A 328 2.45 -4.49 21.80
N ILE A 329 3.69 -4.96 21.92
CA ILE A 329 4.21 -6.12 21.17
C ILE A 329 3.50 -7.40 21.60
N VAL A 330 3.32 -7.61 22.90
CA VAL A 330 2.56 -8.75 23.43
C VAL A 330 1.10 -8.70 22.99
N ALA A 331 0.47 -7.52 23.05
CA ALA A 331 -0.90 -7.35 22.54
C ALA A 331 -0.98 -7.72 21.04
N ALA A 332 -0.02 -7.28 20.23
CA ALA A 332 0.02 -7.61 18.81
C ALA A 332 0.23 -9.11 18.57
N ALA A 333 1.12 -9.75 19.34
CA ALA A 333 1.33 -11.18 19.29
C ALA A 333 0.04 -11.95 19.64
N VAL A 334 -0.70 -11.52 20.68
CA VAL A 334 -1.98 -12.13 21.07
C VAL A 334 -3.01 -12.02 19.94
N VAL A 335 -3.13 -10.86 19.28
CA VAL A 335 -4.04 -10.71 18.14
C VAL A 335 -3.63 -11.62 16.98
N LEU A 336 -2.34 -11.66 16.65
CA LEU A 336 -1.81 -12.51 15.58
C LEU A 336 -2.07 -14.00 15.87
N THR A 337 -1.72 -14.47 17.07
CA THR A 337 -1.96 -15.86 17.48
C THR A 337 -3.44 -16.19 17.56
N GLY A 338 -4.28 -15.25 18.01
CA GLY A 338 -5.74 -15.40 17.97
C GLY A 338 -6.26 -15.56 16.55
N GLY A 339 -5.73 -14.81 15.58
CA GLY A 339 -6.00 -14.99 14.16
C GLY A 339 -5.58 -16.38 13.67
N ILE A 340 -4.37 -16.84 13.99
CA ILE A 340 -3.88 -18.19 13.64
C ILE A 340 -4.82 -19.27 14.19
N ALA A 341 -5.21 -19.17 15.46
CA ALA A 341 -6.15 -20.12 16.06
C ALA A 341 -7.51 -20.10 15.34
N ALA A 342 -8.05 -18.91 15.04
CA ALA A 342 -9.32 -18.77 14.33
C ALA A 342 -9.27 -19.35 12.91
N GLY A 343 -8.19 -19.10 12.17
CA GLY A 343 -8.00 -19.67 10.83
C GLY A 343 -7.93 -21.19 10.85
N TRP A 344 -7.19 -21.75 11.79
CA TRP A 344 -7.10 -23.20 11.97
C TRP A 344 -8.44 -23.82 12.36
N MET A 345 -9.17 -23.21 13.31
CA MET A 345 -10.51 -23.66 13.71
C MET A 345 -11.52 -23.61 12.57
N LEU A 346 -11.36 -22.67 11.64
CA LEU A 346 -12.22 -22.55 10.47
C LEU A 346 -11.98 -23.68 9.47
N THR A 347 -10.73 -24.11 9.26
CA THR A 347 -10.39 -25.04 8.18
C THR A 347 -10.16 -26.49 8.62
N ALA A 348 -9.59 -26.72 9.81
CA ALA A 348 -9.28 -28.05 10.32
C ALA A 348 -10.49 -29.02 10.37
N PRO A 349 -11.74 -28.57 10.69
CA PRO A 349 -12.90 -29.47 10.70
C PRO A 349 -13.26 -30.08 9.35
N TYR A 350 -12.81 -29.50 8.23
CA TYR A 350 -13.09 -30.04 6.90
C TYR A 350 -12.30 -31.31 6.59
N GLY A 351 -11.26 -31.65 7.38
CA GLY A 351 -10.48 -32.88 7.23
C GLY A 351 -9.64 -32.95 5.95
N VAL A 352 -9.54 -31.85 5.20
CA VAL A 352 -8.70 -31.74 3.99
C VAL A 352 -7.23 -31.70 4.39
N SER A 353 -6.40 -32.47 3.71
CA SER A 353 -4.95 -32.54 3.94
C SER A 353 -4.18 -32.43 2.62
N ILE A 354 -3.90 -31.20 2.22
CA ILE A 354 -3.08 -30.87 1.06
C ILE A 354 -1.64 -31.32 1.32
N GLN A 355 -1.17 -32.24 0.47
CA GLN A 355 0.20 -32.73 0.53
C GLN A 355 1.18 -31.66 0.03
N PRO A 356 2.42 -31.63 0.54
CA PRO A 356 3.47 -30.78 -0.01
C PRO A 356 3.71 -31.07 -1.50
N PRO A 357 4.22 -30.09 -2.27
CA PRO A 357 4.62 -30.31 -3.67
C PRO A 357 5.65 -31.44 -3.78
N GLU A 358 5.64 -32.21 -4.88
CA GLU A 358 6.63 -33.28 -5.10
C GLU A 358 8.07 -32.73 -5.18
N ASP A 359 8.26 -31.55 -5.81
CA ASP A 359 9.55 -30.83 -5.84
C ASP A 359 9.54 -29.66 -4.85
N VAL A 360 9.65 -29.98 -3.56
CA VAL A 360 9.76 -28.97 -2.49
C VAL A 360 11.02 -28.12 -2.64
N ALA A 361 12.14 -28.72 -3.07
CA ALA A 361 13.42 -28.03 -3.20
C ALA A 361 13.38 -26.95 -4.31
N GLY A 362 12.59 -27.19 -5.36
CA GLY A 362 12.35 -26.28 -6.47
C GLY A 362 11.15 -25.35 -6.30
N VAL A 363 10.49 -25.28 -5.14
CA VAL A 363 9.25 -24.49 -4.95
C VAL A 363 9.43 -22.99 -5.27
N PHE A 364 10.64 -22.47 -5.15
CA PHE A 364 11.00 -21.09 -5.51
C PHE A 364 11.87 -20.99 -6.77
N GLY A 365 11.94 -22.06 -7.56
CA GLY A 365 12.77 -22.18 -8.75
C GLY A 365 14.26 -22.38 -8.45
N THR A 366 15.06 -22.47 -9.51
CA THR A 366 16.51 -22.76 -9.43
C THR A 366 17.33 -21.60 -8.88
N VAL A 367 16.86 -20.36 -9.06
CA VAL A 367 17.50 -19.13 -8.58
C VAL A 367 16.47 -18.28 -7.82
N ALA A 368 16.45 -18.41 -6.50
CA ALA A 368 15.44 -17.79 -5.63
C ALA A 368 15.66 -16.27 -5.35
N ILE A 369 16.41 -15.55 -6.19
CA ILE A 369 16.67 -14.10 -6.01
C ILE A 369 15.38 -13.30 -6.14
N GLY A 370 14.53 -13.62 -7.11
CA GLY A 370 13.24 -12.96 -7.29
C GLY A 370 12.32 -13.13 -6.07
N PRO A 371 12.01 -14.37 -5.66
CA PRO A 371 11.29 -14.67 -4.42
C PRO A 371 11.86 -13.95 -3.21
N PHE A 372 13.18 -14.03 -2.98
CA PHE A 372 13.86 -13.32 -1.90
C PHE A 372 13.54 -11.81 -1.86
N VAL A 373 13.70 -11.12 -2.99
CA VAL A 373 13.43 -9.67 -3.06
C VAL A 373 11.95 -9.38 -2.84
N ASN A 374 11.06 -10.19 -3.44
CA ASN A 374 9.62 -9.97 -3.32
C ASN A 374 9.10 -10.19 -1.91
N ILE A 375 9.54 -11.25 -1.24
CA ILE A 375 9.16 -11.58 0.14
C ILE A 375 9.64 -10.47 1.08
N ALA A 376 10.92 -10.09 0.99
CA ALA A 376 11.48 -9.03 1.83
C ALA A 376 10.74 -7.70 1.65
N ALA A 377 10.50 -7.29 0.39
CA ALA A 377 9.78 -6.07 0.07
C ALA A 377 8.32 -6.12 0.53
N ASN A 378 7.63 -7.25 0.33
CA ASN A 378 6.24 -7.42 0.73
C ASN A 378 6.07 -7.30 2.24
N ASN A 379 6.88 -8.03 3.02
CA ASN A 379 6.76 -8.05 4.48
C ASN A 379 7.07 -6.67 5.08
N TRP A 380 8.06 -5.96 4.52
CA TRP A 380 8.34 -4.60 4.94
C TRP A 380 7.22 -3.60 4.57
N LEU A 381 6.60 -3.73 3.40
CA LEU A 381 5.47 -2.89 2.98
C LEU A 381 4.22 -3.14 3.84
N VAL A 382 3.95 -4.41 4.18
CA VAL A 382 2.87 -4.81 5.10
C VAL A 382 3.13 -4.18 6.47
N ALA A 383 4.29 -4.44 7.07
CA ALA A 383 4.69 -3.85 8.35
C ALA A 383 4.59 -2.32 8.38
N THR A 384 5.05 -1.66 7.33
CA THR A 384 5.00 -0.19 7.20
C THR A 384 3.57 0.32 7.07
N GLY A 385 2.77 -0.30 6.19
CA GLY A 385 1.38 0.05 5.98
C GLY A 385 0.55 -0.12 7.25
N GLY A 386 0.69 -1.25 7.93
CA GLY A 386 0.03 -1.54 9.21
C GLY A 386 0.42 -0.56 10.30
N SER A 387 1.73 -0.33 10.48
CA SER A 387 2.24 0.57 11.53
C SER A 387 1.69 1.98 11.37
N TYR A 388 1.85 2.58 10.18
CA TYR A 388 1.34 3.94 9.92
C TYR A 388 -0.19 3.99 9.87
N GLY A 389 -0.84 2.95 9.33
CA GLY A 389 -2.30 2.80 9.38
C GLY A 389 -2.81 2.74 10.82
N GLY A 390 -1.99 2.23 11.74
CA GLY A 390 -2.21 2.23 13.18
C GLY A 390 -2.55 3.60 13.75
N LEU A 391 -2.08 4.71 13.18
CA LEU A 391 -2.46 6.07 13.60
C LEU A 391 -3.99 6.29 13.63
N ALA A 392 -4.75 5.53 12.83
CA ALA A 392 -6.22 5.46 12.93
C ALA A 392 -6.67 4.56 14.09
N PHE A 393 -6.23 4.90 15.31
CA PHE A 393 -6.64 4.29 16.58
C PHE A 393 -6.33 2.79 16.73
N GLY A 394 -5.35 2.27 15.99
CA GLY A 394 -4.92 0.87 16.03
C GLY A 394 -5.85 -0.11 15.30
N VAL A 395 -7.03 0.33 14.84
CA VAL A 395 -8.02 -0.55 14.19
C VAL A 395 -7.47 -1.22 12.93
N PRO A 396 -6.79 -0.49 12.00
CA PRO A 396 -6.21 -1.13 10.82
C PRO A 396 -5.13 -2.16 11.16
N GLN A 397 -4.35 -1.91 12.22
CA GLN A 397 -3.34 -2.85 12.68
C GLN A 397 -3.95 -4.15 13.23
N VAL A 398 -5.06 -4.06 13.98
CA VAL A 398 -5.81 -5.25 14.43
C VAL A 398 -6.30 -6.04 13.21
N SER A 399 -6.93 -5.36 12.25
CA SER A 399 -7.44 -5.99 11.03
C SER A 399 -6.35 -6.71 10.24
N GLU A 400 -5.16 -6.13 10.14
CA GLU A 400 -4.03 -6.72 9.42
C GLU A 400 -3.45 -7.94 10.14
N LEU A 401 -3.24 -7.86 11.46
CA LEU A 401 -2.74 -9.00 12.25
C LEU A 401 -3.73 -10.17 12.23
N LEU A 402 -5.03 -9.88 12.33
CA LEU A 402 -6.07 -10.90 12.22
C LEU A 402 -6.10 -11.52 10.83
N PHE A 403 -6.05 -10.73 9.76
CA PHE A 403 -6.05 -11.24 8.40
C PHE A 403 -4.85 -12.16 8.14
N ASN A 404 -3.64 -11.70 8.47
CA ASN A 404 -2.42 -12.49 8.31
C ASN A 404 -2.44 -13.75 9.19
N GLY A 405 -2.86 -13.62 10.45
CA GLY A 405 -2.99 -14.74 11.36
C GLY A 405 -3.99 -15.79 10.85
N VAL A 406 -5.20 -15.37 10.48
CA VAL A 406 -6.24 -16.26 9.92
C VAL A 406 -5.73 -16.96 8.66
N PHE A 407 -5.02 -16.27 7.78
CA PHE A 407 -4.46 -16.88 6.59
C PHE A 407 -3.45 -17.99 6.93
N ILE A 408 -2.49 -17.71 7.82
CA ILE A 408 -1.50 -18.70 8.29
C ILE A 408 -2.20 -19.89 8.97
N GLY A 409 -3.17 -19.62 9.84
CA GLY A 409 -3.94 -20.66 10.54
C GLY A 409 -4.77 -21.51 9.60
N ALA A 410 -5.41 -20.89 8.61
CA ALA A 410 -6.20 -21.57 7.59
C ALA A 410 -5.32 -22.54 6.79
N LEU A 411 -4.13 -22.12 6.39
CA LEU A 411 -3.13 -22.99 5.74
C LEU A 411 -2.70 -24.13 6.67
N ALA A 412 -2.45 -23.85 7.95
CA ALA A 412 -2.10 -24.89 8.93
C ALA A 412 -3.20 -25.95 9.12
N GLY A 413 -4.47 -25.58 8.93
CA GLY A 413 -5.60 -26.51 9.01
C GLY A 413 -5.90 -27.26 7.71
N LEU A 414 -5.34 -26.83 6.58
CA LEU A 414 -5.56 -27.44 5.25
C LEU A 414 -4.37 -28.29 4.77
N PHE A 415 -3.16 -28.06 5.26
CA PHE A 415 -1.95 -28.75 4.81
C PHE A 415 -1.53 -29.87 5.77
N ASP A 416 -0.78 -30.85 5.25
CA ASP A 416 -0.11 -31.84 6.10
C ASP A 416 0.72 -31.16 7.20
N ARG A 417 0.66 -31.70 8.42
CA ARG A 417 1.26 -31.08 9.61
C ARG A 417 2.78 -30.98 9.51
N VAL A 418 3.43 -32.06 9.04
CA VAL A 418 4.89 -32.09 8.94
C VAL A 418 5.35 -31.18 7.82
N GLY A 419 4.68 -31.24 6.66
CA GLY A 419 4.90 -30.36 5.53
C GLY A 419 4.76 -28.88 5.86
N PHE A 420 3.66 -28.51 6.53
CA PHE A 420 3.42 -27.14 6.95
C PHE A 420 4.51 -26.63 7.89
N VAL A 421 4.86 -27.39 8.93
CA VAL A 421 5.91 -26.99 9.88
C VAL A 421 7.26 -26.87 9.18
N ALA A 422 7.61 -27.83 8.32
CA ALA A 422 8.87 -27.81 7.58
C ALA A 422 8.98 -26.60 6.63
N LEU A 423 7.86 -26.20 6.03
CA LEU A 423 7.78 -25.05 5.12
C LEU A 423 7.62 -23.71 5.83
N VAL A 424 7.17 -23.65 7.07
CA VAL A 424 6.89 -22.36 7.76
C VAL A 424 7.86 -22.07 8.89
N ALA A 425 8.21 -23.06 9.71
CA ALA A 425 8.99 -22.83 10.92
C ALA A 425 10.37 -22.18 10.69
N PRO A 426 11.16 -22.54 9.65
CA PRO A 426 12.51 -22.01 9.49
C PRO A 426 12.58 -20.48 9.39
N HIS A 427 11.70 -19.87 8.59
CA HIS A 427 11.62 -18.42 8.46
C HIS A 427 10.62 -17.78 9.45
N GLY A 428 9.53 -18.49 9.77
CA GLY A 428 8.46 -18.02 10.65
C GLY A 428 8.93 -17.71 12.07
N VAL A 429 9.98 -18.38 12.57
CA VAL A 429 10.62 -18.05 13.87
C VAL A 429 11.18 -16.63 13.91
N ILE A 430 11.55 -16.04 12.76
CA ILE A 430 12.04 -14.66 12.67
C ILE A 430 10.92 -13.72 12.23
N GLU A 431 10.13 -14.12 11.25
CA GLU A 431 9.09 -13.27 10.67
C GLU A 431 7.93 -13.00 11.64
N LEU A 432 7.40 -14.01 12.34
CA LEU A 432 6.26 -13.82 13.23
C LEU A 432 6.57 -12.86 14.40
N PRO A 433 7.75 -12.94 15.07
CA PRO A 433 8.15 -11.91 16.01
C PRO A 433 8.32 -10.53 15.37
N ALA A 434 8.87 -10.44 14.16
CA ALA A 434 9.00 -9.16 13.46
C ALA A 434 7.64 -8.52 13.13
N LEU A 435 6.66 -9.33 12.71
CA LEU A 435 5.27 -8.90 12.52
C LEU A 435 4.62 -8.48 13.84
N ALA A 436 4.86 -9.19 14.95
CA ALA A 436 4.38 -8.79 16.27
C ALA A 436 5.00 -7.46 16.73
N VAL A 437 6.29 -7.23 16.49
CA VAL A 437 6.96 -5.95 16.79
C VAL A 437 6.38 -4.81 15.95
N SER A 438 6.19 -5.03 14.64
CA SER A 438 5.51 -4.08 13.77
C SER A 438 4.08 -3.81 14.23
N GLY A 439 3.36 -4.85 14.66
CA GLY A 439 2.02 -4.72 15.21
C GLY A 439 1.99 -3.90 16.50
N GLY A 440 2.97 -4.10 17.37
CA GLY A 440 3.16 -3.29 18.57
C GLY A 440 3.43 -1.82 18.24
N LEU A 441 4.17 -1.54 17.15
CA LEU A 441 4.38 -0.19 16.64
C LEU A 441 3.08 0.44 16.13
N GLY A 442 2.25 -0.32 15.39
CA GLY A 442 0.93 0.13 14.97
C GLY A 442 -0.02 0.41 16.13
N PHE A 443 0.00 -0.39 17.20
CA PHE A 443 -0.77 -0.12 18.43
C PHE A 443 -0.26 1.09 19.20
N HIS A 444 1.06 1.28 19.27
CA HIS A 444 1.65 2.49 19.83
C HIS A 444 1.19 3.73 19.06
N LEU A 445 1.29 3.72 17.73
CA LEU A 445 0.78 4.81 16.89
C LEU A 445 -0.73 4.98 17.00
N GLY A 446 -1.49 3.91 17.25
CA GLY A 446 -2.91 3.99 17.57
C GLY A 446 -3.21 4.76 18.85
N ARG A 447 -2.39 4.57 19.88
CA ARG A 447 -2.47 5.38 21.10
C ARG A 447 -2.09 6.84 20.81
N VAL A 448 -1.03 7.09 20.05
CA VAL A 448 -0.63 8.45 19.63
C VAL A 448 -1.77 9.14 18.90
N GLY A 449 -2.39 8.48 17.93
CA GLY A 449 -3.54 9.02 17.19
C GLY A 449 -4.75 9.29 18.10
N LEU A 450 -5.01 8.43 19.08
CA LEU A 450 -6.10 8.62 20.05
C LEU A 450 -5.84 9.82 20.98
N ASP A 451 -4.62 9.93 21.50
CA ASP A 451 -4.24 11.03 22.39
C ASP A 451 -4.17 12.35 21.62
N TRP A 452 -3.75 12.34 20.36
CA TRP A 452 -3.84 13.49 19.46
C TRP A 452 -5.28 13.93 19.20
N PHE A 453 -6.17 12.99 18.86
CA PHE A 453 -7.60 13.27 18.66
C PHE A 453 -8.26 13.85 19.92
N ARG A 454 -7.78 13.47 21.12
CA ARG A 454 -8.22 14.00 22.41
C ARG A 454 -7.56 15.32 22.80
N GLY A 455 -6.65 15.87 21.97
CA GLY A 455 -5.93 17.11 22.25
C GLY A 455 -4.88 17.00 23.36
N ARG A 456 -4.40 15.79 23.67
CA ARG A 456 -3.37 15.53 24.69
C ARG A 456 -1.94 15.59 24.15
N LEU A 457 -1.79 15.47 22.84
CA LEU A 457 -0.53 15.61 22.12
C LEU A 457 -0.67 16.76 21.12
N ASP A 458 0.39 17.55 20.97
CA ASP A 458 0.44 18.57 19.94
C ASP A 458 0.97 18.00 18.61
N ALA A 459 1.09 18.86 17.59
CA ALA A 459 1.56 18.44 16.28
C ALA A 459 3.04 18.04 16.25
N ALA A 460 3.87 18.61 17.13
CA ALA A 460 5.29 18.29 17.22
C ALA A 460 5.46 16.91 17.86
N ASP A 461 4.74 16.63 18.95
CA ASP A 461 4.73 15.33 19.62
C ASP A 461 4.37 14.19 18.65
N VAL A 462 3.31 14.38 17.86
CA VAL A 462 2.88 13.39 16.86
C VAL A 462 3.90 13.27 15.73
N GLY A 463 4.44 14.39 15.24
CA GLY A 463 5.46 14.39 14.20
C GLY A 463 6.70 13.60 14.62
N ASP A 464 7.15 13.81 15.84
CA ASP A 464 8.27 13.09 16.46
C ASP A 464 8.01 11.57 16.55
N GLU A 465 6.80 11.15 16.91
CA GLU A 465 6.42 9.73 16.92
C GLU A 465 6.38 9.11 15.51
N LEU A 466 5.93 9.85 14.49
CA LEU A 466 5.99 9.39 13.10
C LEU A 466 7.44 9.23 12.63
N GLY A 467 8.33 10.16 13.00
CA GLY A 467 9.77 10.05 12.74
C GLY A 467 10.40 8.83 13.41
N ARG A 468 10.11 8.61 14.71
CA ARG A 468 10.58 7.42 15.45
C ARG A 468 10.06 6.12 14.85
N ALA A 469 8.81 6.08 14.41
CA ALA A 469 8.22 4.91 13.75
C ALA A 469 8.96 4.58 12.45
N PHE A 470 9.33 5.58 11.65
CA PHE A 470 10.17 5.36 10.47
C PHE A 470 11.51 4.71 10.82
N GLU A 471 12.18 5.18 11.88
CA GLU A 471 13.45 4.61 12.32
C GLU A 471 13.30 3.12 12.71
N VAL A 472 12.26 2.78 13.47
CA VAL A 472 11.95 1.39 13.83
C VAL A 472 11.73 0.53 12.59
N LEU A 473 10.97 1.03 11.61
CA LEU A 473 10.69 0.33 10.36
C LEU A 473 11.93 0.13 9.49
N VAL A 474 12.88 1.06 9.49
CA VAL A 474 14.20 0.86 8.86
C VAL A 474 14.97 -0.26 9.56
N GLY A 475 14.86 -0.37 10.88
CA GLY A 475 15.41 -1.50 11.64
C GLY A 475 14.75 -2.83 11.27
N LEU A 476 13.41 -2.87 11.18
CA LEU A 476 12.65 -4.06 10.80
C LEU A 476 12.93 -4.52 9.37
N ALA A 477 13.25 -3.60 8.44
CA ALA A 477 13.66 -3.95 7.08
C ALA A 477 14.83 -4.95 7.07
N LEU A 478 15.81 -4.77 7.97
CA LEU A 478 16.95 -5.68 8.10
C LEU A 478 16.51 -7.07 8.57
N VAL A 479 15.54 -7.14 9.49
CA VAL A 479 15.00 -8.40 10.01
C VAL A 479 14.23 -9.15 8.92
N PHE A 480 13.38 -8.45 8.15
CA PHE A 480 12.65 -9.06 7.04
C PHE A 480 13.55 -9.54 5.90
N VAL A 481 14.65 -8.84 5.63
CA VAL A 481 15.66 -9.32 4.67
C VAL A 481 16.27 -10.64 5.13
N VAL A 482 16.58 -10.79 6.42
CA VAL A 482 17.09 -12.06 6.95
C VAL A 482 16.02 -13.15 6.89
N ALA A 483 14.79 -12.88 7.30
CA ALA A 483 13.68 -13.84 7.23
C ALA A 483 13.44 -14.31 5.78
N ALA A 484 13.38 -13.38 4.82
CA ALA A 484 13.19 -13.68 3.41
C ALA A 484 14.35 -14.48 2.81
N PHE A 485 15.58 -14.28 3.28
CA PHE A 485 16.72 -15.09 2.86
C PHE A 485 16.55 -16.54 3.32
N ILE A 486 16.13 -16.75 4.58
CA ILE A 486 15.85 -18.08 5.10
C ILE A 486 14.68 -18.71 4.34
N GLU A 487 13.63 -17.95 4.06
CA GLU A 487 12.47 -18.42 3.31
C GLU A 487 12.84 -18.84 1.88
N ALA A 488 13.48 -17.96 1.11
CA ALA A 488 13.75 -18.21 -0.29
C ALA A 488 14.84 -19.27 -0.54
N PHE A 489 15.87 -19.34 0.33
CA PHE A 489 17.05 -20.17 0.06
C PHE A 489 17.20 -21.39 0.97
N LEU A 490 16.79 -21.30 2.24
CA LEU A 490 17.02 -22.36 3.23
C LEU A 490 15.78 -23.23 3.46
N THR A 491 14.61 -22.62 3.54
CA THR A 491 13.34 -23.30 3.85
C THR A 491 13.02 -24.44 2.86
N PRO A 492 13.14 -24.28 1.53
CA PRO A 492 12.92 -25.38 0.58
C PRO A 492 13.86 -26.57 0.81
N ARG A 493 15.12 -26.30 1.15
CA ARG A 493 16.14 -27.34 1.40
C ARG A 493 15.89 -28.07 2.70
N ILE A 494 15.52 -27.33 3.75
CA ILE A 494 15.14 -27.91 5.04
C ILE A 494 13.89 -28.77 4.86
N ALA A 495 12.88 -28.27 4.16
CA ALA A 495 11.65 -29.00 3.92
C ALA A 495 11.86 -30.25 3.06
N ALA A 496 12.67 -30.17 1.99
CA ALA A 496 13.02 -31.33 1.19
C ALA A 496 13.77 -32.40 2.00
N PHE A 497 14.65 -32.01 2.93
CA PHE A 497 15.33 -32.95 3.82
C PHE A 497 14.38 -33.62 4.81
N VAL A 498 13.41 -32.87 5.36
CA VAL A 498 12.44 -33.40 6.33
C VAL A 498 11.40 -34.31 5.66
N LEU A 499 11.00 -34.00 4.42
CA LEU A 499 9.93 -34.69 3.69
C LEU A 499 10.43 -35.80 2.77
N GLY A 500 11.68 -35.74 2.32
CA GLY A 500 12.33 -36.76 1.49
C GLY A 500 13.23 -37.72 2.27
N GLY A 501 13.20 -37.65 3.60
CA GLY A 501 13.89 -38.58 4.51
C GLY A 501 13.15 -39.89 4.72
#